data_AF-A0A9D7NKX3-F1
#
_entry.id   AF-A0A9D7NKX3-F1
#
_cell.length_a   1.000
_cell.length_b   1.000
_cell.length_c   1.000
_cell.angle_alpha   90.00
_cell.angle_beta   90.00
_cell.angle_gamma   90.00
#
_symmetry.space_group_name_H-M   'P 1'
#
loop_
_entity.id
_entity.type
_entity.pdbx_description
1 polymer ?
#
loop_
_entity_poly.entity_id
_entity_poly.type
_entity_poly.pdbx_seq_one_letter_code
_entity_poly.pdbx_strand_id
1 'polypeptide(L)'
;MSPSNPNLPSPGHFGDRVLAWVIDWVPLAGLTGVLVSIDLQWLWLLLPAHWAYHVISLASEKRATPGKQVMHLQVVDANGQALGIGRASLRWVAGGVSWALLGLGFLLARANPRGQAMHDLLADTEVRSTRVAAAATIDLARPWGVWHWAGFLFAAVAAMYSIVIAIAAIPVYHNYRTRAGFDALFEATRPALRVAEKAMDKAQCADGIRHASHAWMQAITVGGNFPDCWVEVKLNFHPDMPEDAWGGHLLWTADLSSYPSPGALRCEADFSVIGLSEHCNGNP
;
A
#
# COMPACT_ATOMS: atom_id res chain seq x y z
N MET A 1 2.63 52.56 -7.93
CA MET A 1 3.03 51.71 -6.78
C MET A 1 2.59 52.45 -5.52
N SER A 2 1.55 51.96 -4.84
CA SER A 2 1.06 52.55 -3.58
C SER A 2 2.08 52.22 -2.46
N PRO A 3 2.46 53.16 -1.58
CA PRO A 3 3.39 52.90 -0.50
C PRO A 3 2.81 51.82 0.43
N SER A 4 3.52 50.71 0.55
CA SER A 4 3.14 49.58 1.41
C SER A 4 3.13 50.04 2.87
N ASN A 5 1.94 50.07 3.49
CA ASN A 5 1.78 50.35 4.92
C ASN A 5 2.61 49.34 5.74
N PRO A 6 3.58 49.77 6.55
CA PRO A 6 4.49 48.88 7.30
C PRO A 6 3.79 48.04 8.38
N ASN A 7 2.53 48.34 8.69
CA ASN A 7 1.72 47.61 9.66
C ASN A 7 0.83 46.52 9.04
N LEU A 8 0.85 46.34 7.72
CA LEU A 8 0.09 45.25 7.08
C LEU A 8 0.92 43.95 7.06
N PRO A 9 0.32 42.81 7.46
CA PRO A 9 0.98 41.50 7.36
C PRO A 9 1.45 41.25 5.94
N SER A 10 2.71 40.86 5.78
CA SER A 10 3.26 40.53 4.46
C SER A 10 2.74 39.16 3.98
N PRO A 11 2.57 38.97 2.66
CA PRO A 11 2.23 37.65 2.13
C PRO A 11 3.34 36.66 2.51
N GLY A 12 2.96 35.51 3.06
CA GLY A 12 3.93 34.50 3.49
C GLY A 12 4.73 33.98 2.29
N HIS A 13 6.05 33.94 2.41
CA HIS A 13 6.96 33.50 1.34
C HIS A 13 6.64 32.06 0.92
N PHE A 14 6.80 31.77 -0.37
CA PHE A 14 6.55 30.43 -0.93
C PHE A 14 7.39 29.34 -0.24
N GLY A 15 8.67 29.62 0.05
CA GLY A 15 9.55 28.67 0.76
C GLY A 15 9.10 28.33 2.18
N ASP A 16 8.58 29.31 2.93
CA ASP A 16 8.08 29.08 4.28
C ASP A 16 6.83 28.20 4.29
N ARG A 17 6.00 28.31 3.24
CA ARG A 17 4.83 27.44 3.04
C ARG A 17 5.24 26.00 2.76
N VAL A 18 6.29 25.79 1.96
CA VAL A 18 6.84 24.46 1.67
C VAL A 18 7.45 23.86 2.93
N LEU A 19 8.26 24.63 3.67
CA LEU A 19 8.88 24.13 4.89
C LEU A 19 7.84 23.81 5.98
N ALA A 20 6.81 24.67 6.13
CA ALA A 20 5.69 24.38 7.02
C ALA A 20 4.99 23.06 6.66
N TRP A 21 4.77 22.79 5.37
CA TRP A 21 4.20 21.52 4.92
C TRP A 21 5.10 20.33 5.26
N VAL A 22 6.41 20.46 5.04
CA VAL A 22 7.37 19.40 5.37
C VAL A 22 7.40 19.12 6.87
N ILE A 23 7.34 20.15 7.72
CA ILE A 23 7.28 20.01 9.18
C ILE A 23 5.99 19.30 9.60
N ASP A 24 4.84 19.67 9.03
CA ASP A 24 3.55 19.01 9.29
C ASP A 24 3.58 17.53 8.87
N TRP A 25 4.37 17.19 7.85
CA TRP A 25 4.42 15.85 7.29
C TRP A 25 5.18 14.84 8.16
N VAL A 26 6.17 15.29 8.95
CA VAL A 26 6.95 14.42 9.85
C VAL A 26 6.08 13.64 10.85
N PRO A 27 5.22 14.27 11.68
CA PRO A 27 4.37 13.53 12.61
C PRO A 27 3.34 12.64 11.89
N LEU A 28 2.83 13.08 10.74
CA LEU A 28 1.88 12.30 9.93
C LEU A 28 2.55 11.05 9.31
N ALA A 29 3.80 11.17 8.88
CA ALA A 29 4.57 10.07 8.33
C ALA A 29 4.95 9.05 9.41
N GLY A 30 5.33 9.52 10.61
CA GLY A 30 5.57 8.65 11.76
C GLY A 30 4.33 7.83 12.12
N LEU A 31 3.16 8.48 12.20
CA LEU A 31 1.89 7.79 12.44
C LEU A 31 1.56 6.78 11.33
N THR A 32 1.76 7.16 10.07
CA THR A 32 1.53 6.28 8.91
C THR A 32 2.42 5.05 8.96
N GLY A 33 3.72 5.21 9.25
CA GLY A 33 4.67 4.11 9.34
C GLY A 33 4.31 3.12 10.46
N VAL A 34 3.90 3.61 11.62
CA VAL A 34 3.45 2.76 12.74
C VAL A 34 2.20 1.97 12.34
N LEU A 35 1.20 2.61 11.73
CA LEU A 35 -0.03 1.92 11.34
C LEU A 35 0.20 0.84 10.28
N VAL A 36 1.05 1.12 9.28
CA VAL A 36 1.44 0.13 8.26
C VAL A 36 2.21 -1.04 8.87
N SER A 37 3.01 -0.82 9.91
CA SER A 37 3.73 -1.90 10.59
C SER A 37 2.82 -2.85 11.38
N ILE A 38 1.62 -2.40 11.75
CA ILE A 38 0.63 -3.21 12.45
C ILE A 38 -0.22 -3.97 11.43
N ASP A 39 -0.89 -3.26 10.51
CA ASP A 39 -1.73 -3.85 9.47
C ASP A 39 -2.04 -2.83 8.35
N LEU A 40 -2.01 -3.28 7.10
CA LEU A 40 -2.36 -2.47 5.93
C LEU A 40 -3.84 -2.03 5.93
N GLN A 41 -4.72 -2.74 6.63
CA GLN A 41 -6.10 -2.34 6.75
C GLN A 41 -6.24 -0.97 7.41
N TRP A 42 -5.31 -0.50 8.26
CA TRP A 42 -5.45 0.80 8.93
C TRP A 42 -5.30 2.01 7.99
N LEU A 43 -4.86 1.79 6.73
CA LEU A 43 -4.67 2.86 5.75
C LEU A 43 -5.93 3.67 5.46
N TRP A 44 -7.13 3.08 5.54
CA TRP A 44 -8.38 3.81 5.29
C TRP A 44 -8.69 4.87 6.36
N LEU A 45 -8.10 4.78 7.56
CA LEU A 45 -8.23 5.80 8.60
C LEU A 45 -7.33 7.02 8.39
N LEU A 46 -6.28 6.91 7.56
CA LEU A 46 -5.31 7.98 7.37
C LEU A 46 -5.91 9.19 6.64
N LEU A 47 -6.76 8.96 5.65
CA LEU A 47 -7.39 10.03 4.89
C LEU A 47 -8.29 10.92 5.77
N PRO A 48 -9.25 10.39 6.55
CA PRO A 48 -10.06 11.21 7.46
C PRO A 48 -9.24 11.80 8.61
N ALA A 49 -8.22 11.11 9.13
CA ALA A 49 -7.33 11.66 10.15
C ALA A 49 -6.53 12.86 9.63
N HIS A 50 -5.98 12.76 8.41
CA HIS A 50 -5.26 13.84 7.75
C HIS A 50 -6.19 15.04 7.48
N TRP A 51 -7.38 14.78 6.97
CA TRP A 51 -8.39 15.82 6.78
C TRP A 51 -8.72 16.52 8.10
N ALA A 52 -9.04 15.77 9.16
CA ALA A 52 -9.39 16.31 10.46
C ALA A 52 -8.25 17.15 11.05
N TYR A 53 -7.02 16.66 10.99
CA TYR A 53 -5.83 17.37 11.46
C TYR A 53 -5.70 18.76 10.81
N HIS A 54 -5.79 18.84 9.48
CA HIS A 54 -5.65 20.10 8.74
C HIS A 54 -6.85 21.03 8.98
N VAL A 55 -8.07 20.50 8.87
CA VAL A 55 -9.29 21.30 8.97
C VAL A 55 -9.48 21.88 10.36
N ILE A 56 -9.30 21.06 11.41
CA ILE A 56 -9.42 21.51 12.80
C ILE A 56 -8.33 22.54 13.11
N SER A 57 -7.08 22.30 12.69
CA SER A 57 -5.99 23.24 12.94
C SER A 57 -6.22 24.60 12.27
N LEU A 58 -6.76 24.61 11.05
CA LEU A 58 -7.06 25.84 10.31
C LEU A 58 -8.31 26.56 10.83
N ALA A 59 -9.30 25.82 11.32
CA ALA A 59 -10.51 26.39 11.92
C ALA A 59 -10.33 26.82 13.37
N SER A 60 -9.24 26.40 14.03
CA SER A 60 -8.90 26.80 15.40
C SER A 60 -8.53 28.28 15.50
N GLU A 61 -8.51 28.80 16.74
CA GLU A 61 -8.06 30.16 17.04
C GLU A 61 -6.64 30.46 16.53
N LYS A 62 -5.82 29.42 16.39
CA LYS A 62 -4.44 29.52 15.89
C LYS A 62 -4.38 29.75 14.38
N ARG A 63 -5.44 29.42 13.64
CA ARG A 63 -5.59 29.62 12.19
C ARG A 63 -4.44 29.05 11.36
N ALA A 64 -3.77 28.02 11.88
CA ALA A 64 -2.51 27.50 11.35
C ALA A 64 -2.30 26.07 11.83
N THR A 65 -1.75 25.22 10.97
CA THR A 65 -1.20 23.92 11.35
C THR A 65 0.07 24.10 12.20
N PRO A 66 0.45 23.13 13.04
CA PRO A 66 1.68 23.18 13.85
C PRO A 66 2.93 23.64 13.08
N GLY A 67 3.18 23.10 11.89
CA GLY A 67 4.29 23.52 11.03
C GLY A 67 4.15 24.95 10.53
N LYS A 68 2.94 25.42 10.21
CA LYS A 68 2.68 26.83 9.88
C LYS A 68 2.87 27.75 11.08
N GLN A 69 2.54 27.30 12.30
CA GLN A 69 2.78 28.06 13.53
C GLN A 69 4.28 28.27 13.76
N VAL A 70 5.09 27.20 13.60
CA VAL A 70 6.57 27.29 13.68
C VAL A 70 7.12 28.27 12.64
N MET A 71 6.51 28.33 11.46
CA MET A 71 6.90 29.26 10.40
C MET A 71 6.31 30.67 10.56
N HIS A 72 5.55 30.95 11.63
CA HIS A 72 4.85 32.22 11.83
C HIS A 72 3.93 32.58 10.66
N LEU A 73 3.18 31.59 10.18
CA LEU A 73 2.19 31.72 9.11
C LEU A 73 0.79 31.48 9.66
N GLN A 74 -0.16 32.30 9.21
CA GLN A 74 -1.58 32.13 9.50
C GLN A 74 -2.38 32.10 8.21
N VAL A 75 -3.47 31.33 8.21
CA VAL A 75 -4.41 31.24 7.09
C VAL A 75 -5.68 31.98 7.46
N VAL A 76 -6.08 32.92 6.62
CA VAL A 76 -7.29 33.73 6.81
C VAL A 76 -8.13 33.73 5.55
N ASP A 77 -9.40 34.11 5.67
CA ASP A 77 -10.22 34.38 4.48
C ASP A 77 -9.86 35.73 3.83
N ALA A 78 -10.51 36.07 2.72
CA ALA A 78 -10.33 37.35 2.04
C ALA A 78 -10.55 38.59 2.94
N ASN A 79 -11.35 38.46 4.00
CA ASN A 79 -11.65 39.52 4.97
C ASN A 79 -10.71 39.50 6.19
N GLY A 80 -9.72 38.60 6.24
CA GLY A 80 -8.81 38.45 7.38
C GLY A 80 -9.39 37.69 8.58
N GLN A 81 -10.55 37.06 8.42
CA GLN A 81 -11.23 36.30 9.47
C GLN A 81 -10.75 34.85 9.56
N ALA A 82 -11.08 34.19 10.68
CA ALA A 82 -10.83 32.76 10.86
C ALA A 82 -11.62 31.95 9.83
N LEU A 83 -11.07 30.80 9.42
CA LEU A 83 -11.75 29.91 8.50
C LEU A 83 -12.82 29.10 9.24
N GLY A 84 -14.00 28.99 8.64
CA GLY A 84 -14.94 27.93 9.00
C GLY A 84 -14.49 26.56 8.49
N ILE A 85 -14.99 25.49 9.11
CA ILE A 85 -14.70 24.08 8.76
C ILE A 85 -14.94 23.82 7.27
N GLY A 86 -16.00 24.39 6.67
CA GLY A 86 -16.32 24.22 5.25
C GLY A 86 -15.25 24.79 4.31
N ARG A 87 -14.81 26.04 4.53
CA ARG A 87 -13.74 26.64 3.73
C ARG A 87 -12.39 25.94 3.95
N ALA A 88 -12.08 25.56 5.18
CA ALA A 88 -10.89 24.78 5.48
C ALA A 88 -10.89 23.41 4.78
N SER A 89 -12.05 22.74 4.71
CA SER A 89 -12.22 21.48 3.99
C SER A 89 -12.06 21.65 2.48
N LEU A 90 -12.69 22.67 1.89
CA LEU A 90 -12.54 22.99 0.47
C LEU A 90 -11.08 23.27 0.11
N ARG A 91 -10.38 24.04 0.95
CA ARG A 91 -8.95 24.31 0.82
C ARG A 91 -8.12 23.02 0.83
N TRP A 92 -8.43 22.08 1.72
CA TRP A 92 -7.73 20.80 1.81
C TRP A 92 -7.94 19.94 0.55
N VAL A 93 -9.19 19.82 0.09
CA VAL A 93 -9.53 19.09 -1.14
C VAL A 93 -8.86 19.70 -2.37
N ALA A 94 -8.93 21.03 -2.54
CA ALA A 94 -8.26 21.75 -3.63
C ALA A 94 -6.72 21.64 -3.54
N GLY A 95 -6.18 21.51 -2.31
CA GLY A 95 -4.79 21.17 -2.07
C GLY A 95 -4.43 19.80 -2.64
N GLY A 96 -5.29 18.79 -2.45
CA GLY A 96 -5.17 17.47 -3.05
C GLY A 96 -5.11 17.51 -4.59
N VAL A 97 -5.93 18.34 -5.23
CA VAL A 97 -5.86 18.57 -6.69
C VAL A 97 -4.53 19.21 -7.10
N SER A 98 -4.02 20.16 -6.31
CA SER A 98 -2.71 20.77 -6.55
C SER A 98 -1.57 19.73 -6.49
N TRP A 99 -1.69 18.74 -5.60
CA TRP A 99 -0.78 17.60 -5.49
C TRP A 99 -0.89 16.63 -6.67
N ALA A 100 -2.12 16.32 -7.11
CA ALA A 100 -2.36 15.48 -8.29
C ALA A 100 -1.73 16.08 -9.56
N LEU A 101 -1.69 17.42 -9.65
CA LEU A 101 -1.01 18.16 -10.71
C LEU A 101 0.51 18.34 -10.48
N LEU A 102 1.15 17.40 -9.77
CA LEU A 102 2.60 17.42 -9.46
C LEU A 102 3.08 18.73 -8.79
N GLY A 103 2.21 19.37 -8.03
CA GLY A 103 2.53 20.60 -7.32
C GLY A 103 2.46 21.87 -8.15
N LEU A 104 2.05 21.81 -9.43
CA LEU A 104 1.87 22.98 -10.29
C LEU A 104 0.91 24.02 -9.66
N GLY A 105 -0.11 23.54 -8.94
CA GLY A 105 -1.05 24.40 -8.22
C GLY A 105 -0.41 25.26 -7.12
N PHE A 106 0.75 24.86 -6.58
CA PHE A 106 1.49 25.64 -5.59
C PHE A 106 2.35 26.73 -6.24
N LEU A 107 2.86 26.50 -7.45
CA LEU A 107 3.70 27.47 -8.17
C LEU A 107 2.96 28.76 -8.53
N LEU A 108 1.62 28.68 -8.68
CA LEU A 108 0.74 29.85 -8.84
C LEU A 108 0.92 30.91 -7.75
N ALA A 109 1.29 30.50 -6.53
CA ALA A 109 1.56 31.42 -5.43
C ALA A 109 2.73 32.38 -5.72
N ARG A 110 3.68 32.01 -6.59
CA ARG A 110 4.80 32.87 -6.98
C ARG A 110 4.41 33.91 -8.03
N ALA A 111 3.43 33.59 -8.88
CA ALA A 111 2.97 34.47 -9.95
C ALA A 111 1.87 35.44 -9.47
N ASN A 112 1.17 35.11 -8.39
CA ASN A 112 0.09 35.94 -7.86
C ASN A 112 0.64 37.05 -6.93
N PRO A 113 0.30 38.35 -7.15
CA PRO A 113 0.70 39.45 -6.27
C PRO A 113 0.28 39.29 -4.80
N ARG A 114 -0.79 38.54 -4.52
CA ARG A 114 -1.26 38.21 -3.17
C ARG A 114 -0.66 36.92 -2.61
N GLY A 115 0.24 36.27 -3.34
CA GLY A 115 0.88 35.03 -2.91
C GLY A 115 -0.08 33.84 -2.81
N GLN A 116 -1.21 33.85 -3.49
CA GLN A 116 -2.24 32.80 -3.38
C GLN A 116 -1.94 31.65 -4.35
N ALA A 117 -1.89 30.42 -3.82
CA ALA A 117 -1.85 29.19 -4.60
C ALA A 117 -3.21 28.88 -5.26
N MET A 118 -3.27 27.87 -6.13
CA MET A 118 -4.53 27.43 -6.74
C MET A 118 -5.60 27.11 -5.69
N HIS A 119 -5.26 26.31 -4.68
CA HIS A 119 -6.16 25.97 -3.59
C HIS A 119 -6.53 27.15 -2.69
N ASP A 120 -5.69 28.19 -2.64
CA ASP A 120 -6.00 29.44 -1.92
C ASP A 120 -7.10 30.20 -2.66
N LEU A 121 -7.00 30.28 -4.00
CA LEU A 121 -7.98 30.94 -4.87
C LEU A 121 -9.33 30.22 -4.85
N LEU A 122 -9.33 28.89 -4.94
CA LEU A 122 -10.58 28.11 -4.90
C LEU A 122 -11.30 28.23 -3.55
N ALA A 123 -10.56 28.35 -2.45
CA ALA A 123 -11.13 28.45 -1.11
C ALA A 123 -11.38 29.89 -0.63
N ASP A 124 -11.01 30.88 -1.44
CA ASP A 124 -11.00 32.31 -1.08
C ASP A 124 -10.24 32.59 0.23
N THR A 125 -9.02 32.04 0.28
CA THR A 125 -8.13 32.12 1.45
C THR A 125 -6.80 32.73 1.10
N GLU A 126 -6.11 33.23 2.11
CA GLU A 126 -4.79 33.85 2.00
C GLU A 126 -3.90 33.40 3.16
N VAL A 127 -2.61 33.17 2.89
CA VAL A 127 -1.63 32.88 3.93
C VAL A 127 -0.78 34.11 4.17
N ARG A 128 -0.82 34.61 5.40
CA ARG A 128 -0.12 35.82 5.83
C ARG A 128 0.98 35.46 6.82
N SER A 129 2.10 36.15 6.73
CA SER A 129 3.12 36.07 7.77
C SER A 129 2.72 36.92 8.96
N THR A 130 2.87 36.40 10.18
CA THR A 130 2.72 37.18 11.42
C THR A 130 4.02 37.85 11.85
N ARG A 131 5.12 37.70 11.09
CA ARG A 131 6.40 38.38 11.36
C ARG A 131 6.30 39.88 11.05
N VAL A 132 6.87 40.71 11.92
CA VAL A 132 6.99 42.16 11.73
C VAL A 132 7.89 42.44 10.52
N ALA A 133 7.49 43.36 9.64
CA ALA A 133 8.15 43.66 8.36
C ALA A 133 9.65 43.95 8.44
N ALA A 134 10.14 44.45 9.58
CA ALA A 134 11.57 44.69 9.82
C ALA A 134 12.44 43.41 9.85
N ALA A 135 11.85 42.24 10.12
CA ALA A 135 12.53 40.95 10.02
C ALA A 135 12.49 40.35 8.60
N ALA A 136 11.54 40.79 7.76
CA ALA A 136 11.34 40.26 6.41
C ALA A 136 12.42 40.72 5.41
N THR A 137 13.05 41.88 5.64
CA THR A 137 14.20 42.37 4.85
C THR A 137 15.46 41.55 5.06
N ILE A 138 15.61 40.90 6.23
CA ILE A 138 16.75 40.03 6.56
C ILE A 138 16.55 38.61 5.96
N ASP A 139 15.31 38.14 5.82
CA ASP A 139 14.98 36.79 5.33
C ASP A 139 15.10 36.64 3.79
N LEU A 140 15.08 37.74 3.03
CA LEU A 140 15.32 37.77 1.58
C LEU A 140 16.74 37.30 1.20
N ALA A 141 17.64 37.19 2.18
CA ALA A 141 19.00 36.66 2.03
C ALA A 141 19.13 35.18 2.43
N ARG A 142 18.03 34.41 2.51
CA ARG A 142 18.10 32.98 2.84
C ARG A 142 18.79 32.22 1.67
N PRO A 143 20.03 31.73 1.84
CA PRO A 143 20.82 31.18 0.76
C PRO A 143 20.17 29.91 0.20
N TRP A 144 20.55 29.53 -1.01
CA TRP A 144 20.07 28.35 -1.74
C TRP A 144 20.13 27.03 -0.93
N GLY A 145 20.85 27.00 0.20
CA GLY A 145 20.95 25.87 1.12
C GLY A 145 19.62 25.37 1.71
N VAL A 146 18.61 26.22 1.91
CA VAL A 146 17.35 25.76 2.55
C VAL A 146 16.47 24.98 1.56
N TRP A 147 16.57 25.27 0.27
CA TRP A 147 15.94 24.48 -0.79
C TRP A 147 16.55 23.08 -0.90
N HIS A 148 17.87 22.95 -0.74
CA HIS A 148 18.52 21.65 -0.71
C HIS A 148 18.05 20.79 0.46
N TRP A 149 17.91 21.36 1.67
CA TRP A 149 17.42 20.61 2.83
C TRP A 149 15.95 20.21 2.71
N ALA A 150 15.09 21.07 2.17
CA ALA A 150 13.68 20.73 1.92
C ALA A 150 13.52 19.66 0.82
N GLY A 151 14.28 19.77 -0.26
CA GLY A 151 14.31 18.76 -1.34
C GLY A 151 14.91 17.44 -0.87
N PHE A 152 15.98 17.47 -0.08
CA PHE A 152 16.59 16.30 0.54
C PHE A 152 15.63 15.62 1.50
N LEU A 153 14.95 16.38 2.35
CA LEU A 153 13.94 15.85 3.26
C LEU A 153 12.81 15.20 2.49
N PHE A 154 12.29 15.84 1.43
CA PHE A 154 11.28 15.24 0.54
C PHE A 154 11.76 13.94 -0.14
N ALA A 155 13.01 13.90 -0.62
CA ALA A 155 13.58 12.71 -1.23
C ALA A 155 13.77 11.57 -0.22
N ALA A 156 14.26 11.87 0.99
CA ALA A 156 14.43 10.90 2.06
C ALA A 156 13.08 10.29 2.50
N VAL A 157 12.07 11.15 2.57
CA VAL A 157 10.67 10.82 2.81
C VAL A 157 10.10 9.90 1.73
N ALA A 158 10.28 10.23 0.45
CA ALA A 158 9.82 9.42 -0.66
C ALA A 158 10.53 8.05 -0.69
N ALA A 159 11.83 8.03 -0.41
CA ALA A 159 12.60 6.80 -0.28
C ALA A 159 12.08 5.93 0.88
N MET A 160 11.82 6.52 2.04
CA MET A 160 11.23 5.81 3.19
C MET A 160 9.89 5.15 2.83
N TYR A 161 8.98 5.87 2.17
CA TYR A 161 7.70 5.29 1.76
C TYR A 161 7.86 4.18 0.72
N SER A 162 8.81 4.33 -0.21
CA SER A 162 9.11 3.30 -1.21
C SER A 162 9.62 2.01 -0.57
N ILE A 163 10.45 2.13 0.47
CA ILE A 163 10.95 1.00 1.25
C ILE A 163 9.82 0.33 2.04
N VAL A 164 8.97 1.12 2.72
CA VAL A 164 7.84 0.57 3.50
C VAL A 164 6.87 -0.19 2.58
N ILE A 165 6.55 0.37 1.40
CA ILE A 165 5.70 -0.29 0.40
C ILE A 165 6.36 -1.59 -0.08
N ALA A 166 7.67 -1.59 -0.37
CA ALA A 166 8.38 -2.79 -0.78
C ALA A 166 8.31 -3.88 0.30
N ILE A 167 8.58 -3.54 1.57
CA ILE A 167 8.51 -4.49 2.70
C ILE A 167 7.10 -5.07 2.85
N ALA A 168 6.07 -4.25 2.74
CA ALA A 168 4.68 -4.69 2.82
C ALA A 168 4.24 -5.53 1.60
N ALA A 169 4.80 -5.27 0.42
CA ALA A 169 4.47 -5.99 -0.81
C ALA A 169 5.12 -7.37 -0.90
N ILE A 170 6.30 -7.58 -0.29
CA ILE A 170 7.02 -8.86 -0.29
C ILE A 170 6.13 -10.03 0.18
N PRO A 171 5.53 -10.03 1.38
CA PRO A 171 4.75 -11.18 1.86
C PRO A 171 3.51 -11.44 1.00
N VAL A 172 2.89 -10.38 0.48
CA VAL A 172 1.73 -10.50 -0.43
C VAL A 172 2.14 -11.17 -1.75
N TYR A 173 3.28 -10.77 -2.32
CA TYR A 173 3.78 -11.34 -3.56
C TYR A 173 4.16 -12.82 -3.40
N HIS A 174 4.85 -13.17 -2.31
CA HIS A 174 5.19 -14.56 -2.02
C HIS A 174 3.94 -15.43 -1.89
N ASN A 175 2.93 -14.98 -1.14
CA ASN A 175 1.68 -15.71 -0.97
C ASN A 175 0.90 -15.89 -2.29
N TYR A 176 0.88 -14.86 -3.14
CA TYR A 176 0.24 -14.94 -4.45
C TYR A 176 0.94 -15.95 -5.37
N ARG A 177 2.29 -15.91 -5.43
CA ARG A 177 3.07 -16.82 -6.27
C ARG A 177 2.94 -18.28 -5.82
N THR A 178 2.93 -18.52 -4.51
CA THR A 178 2.74 -19.86 -3.95
C THR A 178 1.38 -20.46 -4.36
N ARG A 179 0.29 -19.70 -4.21
CA ARG A 179 -1.06 -20.14 -4.63
C ARG A 179 -1.11 -20.47 -6.11
N ALA A 180 -0.65 -19.55 -6.97
CA ALA A 180 -0.65 -19.75 -8.41
C ALA A 180 0.19 -20.97 -8.85
N GLY A 181 1.29 -21.26 -8.16
CA GLY A 181 2.11 -22.43 -8.45
C GLY A 181 1.45 -23.75 -8.04
N PHE A 182 0.74 -23.79 -6.91
CA PHE A 182 -0.07 -24.97 -6.53
C PHE A 182 -1.25 -25.18 -7.49
N ASP A 183 -1.94 -24.12 -7.94
CA ASP A 183 -3.01 -24.23 -8.93
C ASP A 183 -2.51 -24.88 -10.23
N ALA A 184 -1.34 -24.43 -10.73
CA ALA A 184 -0.71 -24.98 -11.92
C ALA A 184 -0.21 -26.43 -11.72
N LEU A 185 0.31 -26.75 -10.53
CA LEU A 185 0.67 -28.10 -10.12
C LEU A 185 -0.55 -29.04 -10.17
N PHE A 186 -1.67 -28.64 -9.57
CA PHE A 186 -2.89 -29.46 -9.54
C PHE A 186 -3.48 -29.65 -10.93
N GLU A 187 -3.47 -28.62 -11.78
CA GLU A 187 -3.88 -28.74 -13.18
C GLU A 187 -3.03 -29.76 -13.94
N ALA A 188 -1.71 -29.74 -13.71
CA ALA A 188 -0.78 -30.69 -14.30
C ALA A 188 -0.96 -32.13 -13.80
N THR A 189 -1.51 -32.33 -12.60
CA THR A 189 -1.83 -33.65 -12.02
C THR A 189 -3.14 -34.25 -12.54
N ARG A 190 -4.10 -33.43 -13.01
CA ARG A 190 -5.42 -33.91 -13.50
C ARG A 190 -5.37 -35.04 -14.54
N PRO A 191 -4.45 -35.08 -15.52
CA PRO A 191 -4.36 -36.18 -16.47
C PRO A 191 -4.09 -37.53 -15.80
N ALA A 192 -3.25 -37.56 -14.75
CA ALA A 192 -2.95 -38.78 -14.01
C ALA A 192 -4.15 -39.22 -13.16
N LEU A 193 -4.84 -38.27 -12.50
CA LEU A 193 -6.07 -38.55 -11.74
C LEU A 193 -7.15 -39.16 -12.64
N ARG A 194 -7.37 -38.61 -13.84
CA ARG A 194 -8.33 -39.18 -14.81
C ARG A 194 -7.99 -40.60 -15.26
N VAL A 195 -6.71 -40.97 -15.26
CA VAL A 195 -6.29 -42.35 -15.56
C VAL A 195 -6.59 -43.27 -14.39
N ALA A 196 -6.36 -42.82 -13.16
CA ALA A 196 -6.70 -43.57 -11.95
C ALA A 196 -8.22 -43.78 -11.83
N GLU A 197 -9.02 -42.74 -12.01
CA GLU A 197 -10.50 -42.81 -12.00
C GLU A 197 -11.03 -43.83 -13.02
N LYS A 198 -10.54 -43.77 -14.27
CA LYS A 198 -10.92 -44.72 -15.32
C LYS A 198 -10.50 -46.16 -15.03
N ALA A 199 -9.43 -46.36 -14.27
CA ALA A 199 -9.02 -47.70 -13.84
C ALA A 199 -9.98 -48.23 -12.76
N MET A 200 -10.34 -47.37 -11.80
CA MET A 200 -11.27 -47.70 -10.71
C MET A 200 -12.67 -48.09 -11.21
N ASP A 201 -13.16 -47.47 -12.30
CA ASP A 201 -14.42 -47.86 -12.97
C ASP A 201 -14.43 -49.33 -13.42
N LYS A 202 -13.25 -49.92 -13.64
CA LYS A 202 -13.05 -51.31 -14.03
C LYS A 202 -12.68 -52.22 -12.86
N ALA A 203 -12.86 -51.75 -11.62
CA ALA A 203 -12.47 -52.45 -10.39
C ALA A 203 -10.98 -52.86 -10.35
N GLN A 204 -10.10 -52.02 -10.90
CA GLN A 204 -8.64 -52.23 -10.91
C GLN A 204 -7.92 -50.92 -10.62
N CYS A 205 -6.71 -50.97 -10.07
CA CYS A 205 -5.86 -49.78 -9.94
C CYS A 205 -4.98 -49.62 -11.19
N ALA A 206 -4.68 -48.38 -11.56
CA ALA A 206 -3.62 -48.12 -12.52
C ALA A 206 -2.26 -48.32 -11.86
N ASP A 207 -1.26 -48.77 -12.64
CA ASP A 207 0.10 -48.95 -12.16
C ASP A 207 1.10 -48.22 -13.07
N GLY A 208 2.23 -47.83 -12.47
CA GLY A 208 3.40 -47.27 -13.13
C GLY A 208 3.59 -45.76 -13.00
N ILE A 209 4.80 -45.34 -13.35
CA ILE A 209 5.24 -43.94 -13.31
C ILE A 209 4.61 -43.17 -14.49
N ARG A 210 4.21 -41.93 -14.25
CA ARG A 210 3.64 -41.01 -15.25
C ARG A 210 4.55 -39.79 -15.41
N HIS A 211 4.46 -39.16 -16.58
CA HIS A 211 5.30 -38.02 -16.93
C HIS A 211 4.96 -36.79 -16.06
N ALA A 212 5.95 -36.24 -15.36
CA ALA A 212 5.84 -34.98 -14.63
C ALA A 212 5.86 -33.79 -15.62
N SER A 213 4.73 -33.09 -15.76
CA SER A 213 4.57 -31.97 -16.70
C SER A 213 4.78 -30.59 -16.08
N HIS A 214 5.15 -30.50 -14.80
CA HIS A 214 5.35 -29.25 -14.07
C HIS A 214 6.70 -29.23 -13.36
N ALA A 215 7.36 -28.07 -13.30
CA ALA A 215 8.70 -27.92 -12.74
C ALA A 215 8.80 -28.31 -11.24
N TRP A 216 7.67 -28.22 -10.53
CA TRP A 216 7.57 -28.57 -9.11
C TRP A 216 7.38 -30.07 -8.86
N MET A 217 7.13 -30.88 -9.90
CA MET A 217 6.97 -32.33 -9.79
C MET A 217 8.27 -33.06 -10.09
N GLN A 218 8.68 -33.95 -9.21
CA GLN A 218 9.78 -34.88 -9.44
C GLN A 218 9.28 -36.12 -10.19
N ALA A 219 8.19 -36.72 -9.71
CA ALA A 219 7.58 -37.91 -10.31
C ALA A 219 6.11 -38.01 -9.92
N ILE A 220 5.32 -38.64 -10.80
CA ILE A 220 3.95 -39.03 -10.51
C ILE A 220 3.90 -40.55 -10.54
N THR A 221 3.52 -41.18 -9.46
CA THR A 221 3.38 -42.63 -9.34
C THR A 221 1.92 -42.97 -9.12
N VAL A 222 1.38 -43.89 -9.91
CA VAL A 222 0.04 -44.42 -9.69
C VAL A 222 0.20 -45.88 -9.30
N GLY A 223 -0.50 -46.32 -8.26
CA GLY A 223 -0.38 -47.67 -7.77
C GLY A 223 -1.49 -48.05 -6.80
N GLY A 224 -1.30 -49.21 -6.17
CA GLY A 224 -2.25 -49.77 -5.20
C GLY A 224 -2.89 -51.05 -5.69
N ASN A 225 -3.62 -51.69 -4.78
CA ASN A 225 -4.40 -52.90 -5.04
C ASN A 225 -5.85 -52.59 -4.75
N PHE A 226 -6.76 -52.96 -5.65
CA PHE A 226 -8.18 -52.68 -5.43
C PHE A 226 -8.65 -53.32 -4.10
N PRO A 227 -9.29 -52.57 -3.19
CA PRO A 227 -9.87 -51.22 -3.34
C PRO A 227 -8.94 -50.03 -3.00
N ASP A 228 -7.77 -50.26 -2.43
CA ASP A 228 -6.83 -49.22 -1.96
C ASP A 228 -5.93 -48.70 -3.10
N CYS A 229 -6.54 -47.97 -4.06
CA CYS A 229 -5.80 -47.28 -5.12
C CYS A 229 -5.30 -45.91 -4.64
N TRP A 230 -4.09 -45.54 -5.06
CA TRP A 230 -3.49 -44.26 -4.73
C TRP A 230 -2.73 -43.63 -5.91
N VAL A 231 -2.66 -42.30 -5.90
CA VAL A 231 -1.82 -41.51 -6.79
C VAL A 231 -0.89 -40.66 -5.93
N GLU A 232 0.40 -40.84 -6.07
CA GLU A 232 1.42 -40.10 -5.35
C GLU A 232 2.14 -39.15 -6.30
N VAL A 233 2.23 -37.88 -5.92
CA VAL A 233 3.04 -36.87 -6.60
C VAL A 233 4.15 -36.45 -5.65
N LYS A 234 5.38 -36.77 -6.03
CA LYS A 234 6.57 -36.35 -5.29
C LYS A 234 7.03 -35.00 -5.78
N LEU A 235 7.25 -34.05 -4.86
CA LEU A 235 7.67 -32.70 -5.18
C LEU A 235 9.19 -32.61 -5.34
N ASN A 236 9.62 -31.69 -6.19
CA ASN A 236 11.04 -31.36 -6.40
C ASN A 236 11.44 -30.15 -5.55
N PHE A 237 12.76 -29.97 -5.35
CA PHE A 237 13.32 -28.78 -4.73
C PHE A 237 13.33 -27.62 -5.74
N HIS A 238 12.46 -26.62 -5.54
CA HIS A 238 12.33 -25.49 -6.46
C HIS A 238 12.41 -24.15 -5.71
N PRO A 239 13.18 -23.16 -6.19
CA PRO A 239 13.38 -21.89 -5.48
C PRO A 239 12.09 -21.07 -5.29
N ASP A 240 11.09 -21.30 -6.14
CA ASP A 240 9.79 -20.63 -6.05
C ASP A 240 8.75 -21.38 -5.20
N MET A 241 9.11 -22.53 -4.65
CA MET A 241 8.26 -23.33 -3.76
C MET A 241 8.60 -23.03 -2.30
N PRO A 242 7.62 -22.99 -1.37
CA PRO A 242 7.89 -22.89 0.06
C PRO A 242 8.82 -24.01 0.53
N GLU A 243 9.77 -23.70 1.41
CA GLU A 243 10.73 -24.68 1.95
C GLU A 243 10.03 -25.85 2.65
N ASP A 244 8.90 -25.61 3.29
CA ASP A 244 8.09 -26.65 3.96
C ASP A 244 7.53 -27.70 3.01
N ALA A 245 7.40 -27.39 1.70
CA ALA A 245 6.90 -28.31 0.69
C ALA A 245 8.02 -29.02 -0.09
N TRP A 246 9.28 -28.69 0.17
CA TRP A 246 10.41 -29.24 -0.57
C TRP A 246 10.58 -30.72 -0.33
N GLY A 247 10.46 -31.52 -1.40
CA GLY A 247 10.53 -32.97 -1.31
C GLY A 247 9.32 -33.62 -0.67
N GLY A 248 8.25 -32.85 -0.40
CA GLY A 248 6.99 -33.36 0.13
C GLY A 248 6.22 -34.23 -0.87
N HIS A 249 5.18 -34.88 -0.35
CA HIS A 249 4.37 -35.85 -1.04
C HIS A 249 2.90 -35.44 -1.02
N LEU A 250 2.28 -35.38 -2.21
CA LEU A 250 0.84 -35.24 -2.35
C LEU A 250 0.26 -36.61 -2.70
N LEU A 251 -0.65 -37.09 -1.84
CA LEU A 251 -1.27 -38.39 -1.95
C LEU A 251 -2.76 -38.23 -2.21
N TRP A 252 -3.23 -38.78 -3.32
CA TRP A 252 -4.66 -38.96 -3.59
C TRP A 252 -5.05 -40.38 -3.27
N THR A 253 -5.97 -40.57 -2.34
CA THR A 253 -6.51 -41.87 -1.95
C THR A 253 -7.96 -42.01 -2.38
N ALA A 254 -8.34 -43.22 -2.79
CA ALA A 254 -9.72 -43.54 -3.13
C ALA A 254 -10.52 -43.92 -1.88
N ASP A 255 -11.59 -43.19 -1.56
CA ASP A 255 -12.58 -43.60 -0.56
C ASP A 255 -13.68 -44.42 -1.25
N LEU A 256 -13.48 -45.74 -1.28
CA LEU A 256 -14.38 -46.69 -1.95
C LEU A 256 -15.47 -47.27 -1.04
N SER A 257 -15.74 -46.64 0.12
CA SER A 257 -16.82 -47.01 1.03
C SER A 257 -18.23 -47.00 0.39
N SER A 258 -18.38 -46.38 -0.79
CA SER A 258 -19.65 -46.16 -1.51
C SER A 258 -19.71 -46.78 -2.92
N TYR A 259 -18.88 -47.79 -3.23
CA TYR A 259 -18.91 -48.50 -4.54
C TYR A 259 -20.33 -49.02 -4.87
N PRO A 260 -20.86 -48.92 -6.12
CA PRO A 260 -20.19 -48.73 -7.42
C PRO A 260 -20.14 -47.29 -7.95
N SER A 261 -20.53 -46.29 -7.16
CA SER A 261 -20.26 -44.88 -7.46
C SER A 261 -19.05 -44.42 -6.65
N PRO A 262 -17.82 -44.67 -7.13
CA PRO A 262 -16.62 -44.31 -6.38
C PRO A 262 -16.66 -42.83 -6.00
N GLY A 263 -16.46 -42.53 -4.72
CA GLY A 263 -16.31 -41.16 -4.26
C GLY A 263 -15.10 -40.50 -4.93
N ALA A 264 -15.09 -39.17 -4.99
CA ALA A 264 -13.94 -38.42 -5.49
C ALA A 264 -12.66 -38.77 -4.71
N LEU A 265 -11.52 -38.83 -5.41
CA LEU A 265 -10.21 -39.03 -4.79
C LEU A 265 -9.97 -37.94 -3.74
N ARG A 266 -9.65 -38.34 -2.50
CA ARG A 266 -9.30 -37.41 -1.42
C ARG A 266 -7.83 -37.07 -1.52
N CYS A 267 -7.50 -35.77 -1.51
CA CYS A 267 -6.11 -35.32 -1.48
C CYS A 267 -5.63 -35.08 -0.05
N GLU A 268 -4.50 -35.67 0.28
CA GLU A 268 -3.75 -35.51 1.52
C GLU A 268 -2.32 -35.07 1.19
N ALA A 269 -1.77 -34.17 2.01
CA ALA A 269 -0.41 -33.68 1.88
C ALA A 269 0.32 -33.92 3.21
N ASP A 270 1.59 -34.33 3.14
CA ASP A 270 2.44 -34.49 4.34
C ASP A 270 3.00 -33.15 4.88
N PHE A 271 2.69 -32.03 4.23
CA PHE A 271 3.06 -30.68 4.61
C PHE A 271 1.85 -29.74 4.65
N SER A 272 1.97 -28.63 5.39
CA SER A 272 0.94 -27.58 5.45
C SER A 272 1.51 -26.25 4.98
N VAL A 273 0.96 -25.69 3.90
CA VAL A 273 1.34 -24.36 3.40
C VAL A 273 0.11 -23.52 3.06
N ILE A 274 0.26 -22.19 3.15
CA ILE A 274 -0.83 -21.23 2.87
C ILE A 274 -1.29 -21.39 1.41
N GLY A 275 -2.58 -21.69 1.23
CA GLY A 275 -3.20 -21.89 -0.09
C GLY A 275 -3.34 -23.35 -0.53
N LEU A 276 -2.68 -24.30 0.16
CA LEU A 276 -2.83 -25.72 -0.14
C LEU A 276 -4.21 -26.25 0.24
N SER A 277 -4.77 -25.75 1.35
CA SER A 277 -6.03 -26.26 1.92
C SER A 277 -7.26 -26.14 1.03
N GLU A 278 -7.24 -25.23 0.06
CA GLU A 278 -8.32 -25.09 -0.94
C GLU A 278 -8.34 -26.28 -1.93
N HIS A 279 -7.23 -27.00 -2.06
CA HIS A 279 -7.05 -28.09 -3.01
C HIS A 279 -6.78 -29.44 -2.31
N CYS A 280 -6.00 -29.42 -1.24
CA CYS A 280 -5.57 -30.58 -0.46
C CYS A 280 -5.54 -30.21 1.03
N ASN A 281 -6.55 -30.71 1.73
CA ASN A 281 -6.65 -30.92 3.17
C ASN A 281 -8.12 -31.27 3.43
N GLY A 282 -8.55 -32.35 2.77
CA GLY A 282 -9.83 -32.97 3.07
C GLY A 282 -9.72 -33.70 4.41
N ASN A 283 -9.65 -32.95 5.51
CA ASN A 283 -10.22 -33.49 6.74
C ASN A 283 -11.73 -33.68 6.45
N PRO A 284 -12.34 -34.82 6.78
CA PRO A 284 -13.80 -34.87 6.85
C PRO A 284 -14.34 -33.76 7.77
#